data_AF-A0A849QP03-F1
#
_entry.id   AF-A0A849QP03-F1
#
_cell.length_a   1.000
_cell.length_b   1.000
_cell.length_c   1.000
_cell.angle_alpha   90.00
_cell.angle_beta   90.00
_cell.angle_gamma   90.00
#
_symmetry.space_group_name_H-M   'P 1'
#
loop_
_entity.id
_entity.type
_entity.pdbx_description
1 polymer ?
#
loop_
_entity_poly.entity_id
_entity_poly.type
_entity_poly.pdbx_seq_one_letter_code
_entity_poly.pdbx_strand_id
1 'polypeptide(L)'
;MIMRSKIIISVALLCMFLLTGSASAAVDFPADEAGISAYVKAKDVIDLNAAKPAFATIERETSDYIIGTVALSLHSEEQYPHVYVSTDGWIVAYYPNDRPASWLFPWYSYSGGSISTTTLADAVDIVVNQVGGNSEGLKYYDFKFQDATKMMLIVESTTSYNFFKTTVPSSFSLYEVGWSHYYPDTRYGGSATLDGTTFSSGLSILRYGNFGTSSEFAKGIEHTIEVSAGRGTGRVGLVLVYA
;
A
#
# COMPACT_ATOMS: atom_id res chain seq x y z
N MET A 1 -3.15 26.34 -22.02
CA MET A 1 -2.96 25.85 -20.64
C MET A 1 -3.71 24.54 -20.53
N ILE A 2 -2.99 23.41 -20.65
CA ILE A 2 -3.60 22.08 -20.75
C ILE A 2 -3.80 21.56 -19.32
N MET A 3 -5.05 21.37 -18.89
CA MET A 3 -5.35 20.49 -17.76
C MET A 3 -4.84 19.09 -18.13
N ARG A 4 -3.81 18.62 -17.44
CA ARG A 4 -3.28 17.27 -17.64
C ARG A 4 -3.84 16.34 -16.57
N SER A 5 -4.36 15.21 -17.05
CA SER A 5 -5.13 14.20 -16.33
C SER A 5 -4.47 13.80 -15.01
N LYS A 6 -5.05 14.21 -13.88
CA LYS A 6 -4.69 13.70 -12.55
C LYS A 6 -5.46 12.40 -12.33
N ILE A 7 -4.75 11.34 -11.98
CA ILE A 7 -5.40 10.07 -11.68
C ILE A 7 -5.43 9.91 -10.17
N ILE A 8 -6.64 10.01 -9.62
CA ILE A 8 -6.92 10.01 -8.20
C ILE A 8 -7.82 8.83 -7.92
N ILE A 9 -7.40 7.97 -6.99
CA ILE A 9 -8.25 6.92 -6.45
C ILE A 9 -8.44 7.20 -4.97
N SER A 10 -9.70 7.40 -4.58
CA SER A 10 -10.10 7.51 -3.17
C SER A 10 -10.68 6.17 -2.74
N VAL A 11 -10.09 5.59 -1.71
CA VAL A 11 -10.51 4.34 -1.08
C VAL A 11 -11.02 4.67 0.31
N ALA A 12 -12.20 4.17 0.68
CA ALA A 12 -12.65 4.27 2.06
C ALA A 12 -11.84 3.28 2.91
N LEU A 13 -11.21 3.78 3.98
CA LEU A 13 -10.71 2.92 5.06
C LEU A 13 -11.91 2.62 5.94
N LEU A 14 -12.46 1.42 5.81
CA LEU A 14 -13.52 1.00 6.73
C LEU A 14 -12.86 0.44 7.96
N CYS A 15 -13.37 0.82 9.14
CA CYS A 15 -13.02 0.15 10.36
C CYS A 15 -13.21 -1.35 10.16
N MET A 16 -12.14 -2.12 10.38
CA MET A 16 -12.31 -3.50 10.73
C MET A 16 -13.01 -3.45 12.08
N PHE A 17 -14.35 -3.59 12.08
CA PHE A 17 -15.04 -4.00 13.29
C PHE A 17 -14.25 -5.22 13.74
N LEU A 18 -13.58 -5.09 14.89
CA LEU A 18 -12.95 -6.20 15.60
C LEU A 18 -13.81 -7.42 15.32
N LEU A 19 -13.20 -8.52 14.88
CA LEU A 19 -13.83 -9.76 14.40
C LEU A 19 -14.76 -10.39 15.48
N THR A 20 -15.77 -9.67 15.93
CA THR A 20 -16.76 -10.02 16.94
C THR A 20 -17.90 -10.72 16.24
N GLY A 21 -17.53 -11.79 15.53
CA GLY A 21 -18.42 -12.82 15.03
C GLY A 21 -17.80 -14.13 15.48
N SER A 22 -18.31 -14.66 16.60
CA SER A 22 -17.92 -15.94 17.20
C SER A 22 -16.45 -16.04 17.67
N ALA A 23 -16.16 -15.44 18.82
CA ALA A 23 -15.20 -15.86 19.86
C ALA A 23 -13.78 -16.38 19.52
N SER A 24 -13.28 -16.36 18.28
CA SER A 24 -11.94 -16.91 17.98
C SER A 24 -11.08 -16.17 16.95
N ALA A 25 -11.60 -15.22 16.16
CA ALA A 25 -10.78 -14.55 15.13
C ALA A 25 -10.23 -13.17 15.55
N ALA A 26 -10.85 -12.48 16.54
CA ALA A 26 -10.49 -11.10 16.91
C ALA A 26 -9.31 -10.94 17.86
N VAL A 27 -8.88 -12.02 18.53
CA VAL A 27 -7.83 -11.94 19.56
C VAL A 27 -6.45 -12.24 18.98
N ASP A 28 -6.39 -12.84 17.79
CA ASP A 28 -5.18 -13.50 17.28
C ASP A 28 -4.48 -12.78 16.11
N PHE A 29 -5.15 -11.83 15.46
CA PHE A 29 -4.51 -10.98 14.45
C PHE A 29 -3.56 -9.98 15.16
N PRO A 30 -2.30 -9.83 14.73
CA PRO A 30 -1.32 -8.95 15.37
C PRO A 30 -1.59 -7.47 15.02
N ALA A 31 -2.70 -6.93 15.53
CA ALA A 31 -3.14 -5.55 15.27
C ALA A 31 -2.15 -4.49 15.78
N ASP A 32 -1.34 -4.83 16.78
CA ASP A 32 -0.29 -3.99 17.34
C ASP A 32 0.98 -3.97 16.49
N GLU A 33 1.22 -4.98 15.65
CA GLU A 33 2.34 -5.07 14.72
C GLU A 33 1.95 -4.59 13.31
N ALA A 34 0.68 -4.74 12.93
CA ALA A 34 0.18 -4.40 11.61
C ALA A 34 0.08 -2.88 11.39
N GLY A 35 0.38 -2.45 10.16
CA GLY A 35 0.10 -1.10 9.68
C GLY A 35 -1.00 -1.10 8.63
N ILE A 36 -0.70 -0.53 7.45
CA ILE A 36 -1.64 -0.55 6.34
C ILE A 36 -1.94 -1.99 5.93
N SER A 37 -3.22 -2.29 5.80
CA SER A 37 -3.73 -3.64 5.63
C SER A 37 -4.81 -3.67 4.55
N ALA A 38 -4.86 -4.76 3.79
CA ALA A 38 -5.97 -5.12 2.91
C ALA A 38 -6.60 -6.43 3.40
N TYR A 39 -7.92 -6.47 3.50
CA TYR A 39 -8.62 -7.60 4.11
C TYR A 39 -9.89 -7.97 3.36
N VAL A 40 -10.20 -9.28 3.39
CA VAL A 40 -11.42 -9.84 2.79
C VAL A 40 -11.86 -11.08 3.55
N LYS A 41 -13.17 -11.31 3.59
CA LYS A 41 -13.74 -12.60 3.96
C LYS A 41 -13.80 -13.46 2.70
N ALA A 42 -12.77 -14.26 2.46
CA ALA A 42 -12.62 -14.96 1.20
C ALA A 42 -13.56 -16.16 1.05
N LYS A 43 -13.87 -16.81 2.19
CA LYS A 43 -14.74 -17.98 2.33
C LYS A 43 -15.37 -18.00 3.72
N ASP A 44 -16.32 -18.90 3.94
CA ASP A 44 -16.85 -19.18 5.30
C ASP A 44 -15.89 -20.03 6.14
N VAL A 45 -15.13 -20.92 5.48
CA VAL A 45 -14.13 -21.78 6.11
C VAL A 45 -12.93 -21.95 5.17
N ILE A 46 -11.73 -21.84 5.72
CA ILE A 46 -10.46 -22.14 5.02
C ILE A 46 -9.78 -23.32 5.71
N ASP A 47 -9.36 -24.30 4.91
CA ASP A 47 -8.38 -25.30 5.34
C ASP A 47 -6.99 -24.66 5.30
N LEU A 48 -6.37 -24.49 6.48
CA LEU A 48 -5.04 -23.89 6.59
C LEU A 48 -3.98 -24.68 5.80
N ASN A 49 -4.11 -26.01 5.66
CA ASN A 49 -3.17 -26.79 4.85
C ASN A 49 -3.26 -26.44 3.36
N ALA A 50 -4.45 -26.04 2.89
CA ALA A 50 -4.61 -25.57 1.52
C ALA A 50 -3.96 -24.20 1.29
N ALA A 51 -3.88 -23.36 2.32
CA ALA A 51 -3.28 -22.01 2.25
C ALA A 51 -1.75 -22.03 2.25
N LYS A 52 -1.12 -22.99 2.95
CA LYS A 52 0.34 -23.10 3.12
C LYS A 52 1.17 -22.90 1.84
N PRO A 53 0.81 -23.47 0.68
CA PRO A 53 1.61 -23.30 -0.54
C PRO A 53 1.68 -21.88 -1.08
N ALA A 54 0.80 -20.95 -0.65
CA ALA A 54 0.88 -19.54 -1.04
C ALA A 54 1.95 -18.76 -0.27
N PHE A 55 2.40 -19.29 0.88
CA PHE A 55 3.36 -18.61 1.73
C PHE A 55 4.79 -18.86 1.26
N ALA A 56 5.58 -17.80 1.17
CA ALA A 56 7.01 -17.86 0.99
C ALA A 56 7.71 -18.29 2.29
N THR A 57 7.22 -17.79 3.42
CA THR A 57 7.63 -18.19 4.77
C THR A 57 6.41 -18.30 5.67
N ILE A 58 6.47 -19.19 6.66
CA ILE A 58 5.46 -19.31 7.72
C ILE A 58 6.14 -18.92 9.04
N GLU A 59 5.61 -17.91 9.70
CA GLU A 59 6.15 -17.35 10.94
C GLU A 59 5.40 -17.88 12.16
N ARG A 60 4.07 -18.03 12.02
CA ARG A 60 3.20 -18.57 13.06
C ARG A 60 2.14 -19.47 12.44
N GLU A 61 1.97 -20.64 13.01
CA GLU A 61 0.92 -21.58 12.65
C GLU A 61 0.26 -22.10 13.92
N THR A 62 -1.06 -22.03 13.98
CA THR A 62 -1.89 -22.59 15.04
C THR A 62 -2.98 -23.47 14.45
N SER A 63 -3.87 -24.01 15.28
CA SER A 63 -5.10 -24.68 14.81
C SER A 63 -6.06 -23.72 14.08
N ASP A 64 -5.94 -22.42 14.34
CA ASP A 64 -6.97 -21.44 13.99
C ASP A 64 -6.50 -20.46 12.92
N TYR A 65 -5.19 -20.26 12.75
CA TYR A 65 -4.65 -19.36 11.74
C TYR A 65 -3.19 -19.66 11.34
N ILE A 66 -2.78 -19.06 10.22
CA ILE A 66 -1.39 -18.94 9.75
C ILE A 66 -1.04 -17.47 9.59
N ILE A 67 0.17 -17.08 10.00
CA ILE A 67 0.83 -15.82 9.62
C ILE A 67 2.15 -16.17 8.94
N GLY A 68 2.43 -15.48 7.84
CA GLY A 68 3.69 -15.59 7.13
C GLY A 68 3.77 -14.57 6.01
N THR A 69 4.81 -14.62 5.19
CA THR A 69 4.97 -13.71 4.05
C THR A 69 4.52 -14.34 2.74
N VAL A 70 4.01 -13.53 1.81
CA VAL A 70 3.65 -13.95 0.45
C VAL A 70 4.61 -13.30 -0.55
N ALA A 71 5.26 -14.13 -1.36
CA ALA A 71 6.19 -13.66 -2.36
C ALA A 71 5.46 -12.90 -3.48
N LEU A 72 5.92 -11.68 -3.75
CA LEU A 72 5.50 -10.91 -4.92
C LEU A 72 6.61 -10.94 -5.97
N SER A 73 6.23 -11.16 -7.23
CA SER A 73 7.19 -11.19 -8.34
C SER A 73 8.01 -9.88 -8.38
N LEU A 74 9.32 -10.01 -8.60
CA LEU A 74 10.30 -8.92 -8.68
C LEU A 74 10.53 -8.12 -7.38
N HIS A 75 9.92 -8.50 -6.27
CA HIS A 75 10.18 -7.92 -4.95
C HIS A 75 11.25 -8.72 -4.20
N SER A 76 11.98 -8.08 -3.29
CA SER A 76 12.83 -8.78 -2.33
C SER A 76 12.01 -9.32 -1.15
N GLU A 77 12.58 -10.25 -0.38
CA GLU A 77 11.92 -10.82 0.80
C GLU A 77 11.52 -9.76 1.82
N GLU A 78 12.32 -8.69 1.99
CA GLU A 78 11.97 -7.56 2.87
C GLU A 78 10.67 -6.87 2.45
N GLN A 79 10.35 -6.91 1.16
CA GLN A 79 9.18 -6.25 0.58
C GLN A 79 7.96 -7.15 0.50
N TYR A 80 8.05 -8.41 0.93
CA TYR A 80 6.90 -9.31 0.92
C TYR A 80 5.87 -8.89 1.99
N PRO A 81 4.60 -8.71 1.62
CA PRO A 81 3.53 -8.52 2.58
C PRO A 81 3.45 -9.71 3.54
N HIS A 82 3.16 -9.41 4.80
CA HIS A 82 2.70 -10.44 5.73
C HIS A 82 1.23 -10.72 5.40
N VAL A 83 0.81 -11.97 5.55
CA VAL A 83 -0.58 -12.38 5.35
C VAL A 83 -1.01 -13.24 6.53
N TYR A 84 -2.12 -12.85 7.14
CA TYR A 84 -2.86 -13.64 8.11
C TYR A 84 -4.00 -14.37 7.40
N VAL A 85 -4.15 -15.67 7.67
CA VAL A 85 -5.23 -16.51 7.15
C VAL A 85 -5.85 -17.27 8.31
N SER A 86 -7.14 -17.13 8.52
CA SER A 86 -7.86 -17.83 9.59
C SER A 86 -8.76 -18.96 9.07
N THR A 87 -9.02 -19.95 9.91
CA THR A 87 -9.94 -21.06 9.62
C THR A 87 -11.37 -20.58 9.37
N ASP A 88 -11.80 -19.49 10.01
CA ASP A 88 -13.10 -18.88 9.76
C ASP A 88 -13.14 -18.14 8.42
N GLY A 89 -12.04 -18.04 7.68
CA GLY A 89 -12.05 -17.62 6.27
C GLY A 89 -11.67 -16.17 5.99
N TRP A 90 -11.12 -15.46 6.98
CA TRP A 90 -10.53 -14.14 6.75
C TRP A 90 -9.12 -14.27 6.19
N ILE A 91 -8.80 -13.37 5.26
CA ILE A 91 -7.45 -13.16 4.74
C ILE A 91 -7.12 -11.67 4.91
N VAL A 92 -5.99 -11.39 5.55
CA VAL A 92 -5.51 -10.03 5.81
C VAL A 92 -4.05 -9.92 5.38
N ALA A 93 -3.77 -9.19 4.31
CA ALA A 93 -2.41 -8.83 3.94
C ALA A 93 -2.06 -7.48 4.57
N TYR A 94 -0.85 -7.35 5.12
CA TYR A 94 -0.41 -6.12 5.76
C TYR A 94 1.10 -5.90 5.61
N TYR A 95 1.49 -4.63 5.69
CA TYR A 95 2.87 -4.26 6.02
C TYR A 95 2.98 -3.93 7.51
N PRO A 96 4.12 -4.21 8.16
CA PRO A 96 4.34 -3.82 9.54
C PRO A 96 4.17 -2.32 9.78
N ASN A 97 3.83 -1.95 11.02
CA ASN A 97 3.51 -0.58 11.42
C ASN A 97 4.71 0.40 11.37
N ASP A 98 5.93 -0.09 11.17
CA ASP A 98 7.13 0.73 10.96
C ASP A 98 7.33 1.11 9.48
N ARG A 99 6.52 0.56 8.57
CA ARG A 99 6.58 0.84 7.14
C ARG A 99 5.57 1.92 6.72
N PRO A 100 5.95 2.83 5.80
CA PRO A 100 5.02 3.80 5.24
C PRO A 100 3.98 3.10 4.35
N ALA A 101 2.77 3.65 4.31
CA ALA A 101 1.69 3.14 3.48
C ALA A 101 2.01 3.19 1.97
N SER A 102 3.02 3.96 1.57
CA SER A 102 3.53 3.99 0.19
C SER A 102 4.14 2.67 -0.30
N TRP A 103 4.33 1.68 0.57
CA TRP A 103 4.67 0.32 0.16
C TRP A 103 3.54 -0.37 -0.63
N LEU A 104 2.32 0.18 -0.61
CA LEU A 104 1.20 -0.26 -1.43
C LEU A 104 1.45 -0.20 -2.94
N PHE A 105 2.35 0.68 -3.42
CA PHE A 105 2.49 0.90 -4.86
C PHE A 105 3.07 -0.32 -5.58
N PRO A 106 2.36 -0.87 -6.58
CA PRO A 106 2.78 -2.09 -7.26
C PRO A 106 3.70 -1.77 -8.44
N TRP A 107 4.86 -1.15 -8.18
CA TRP A 107 5.69 -0.57 -9.25
C TRP A 107 6.15 -1.56 -10.32
N TYR A 108 6.28 -2.83 -9.98
CA TYR A 108 6.70 -3.87 -10.89
C TYR A 108 5.61 -4.30 -11.90
N SER A 109 4.33 -4.19 -11.54
CA SER A 109 3.19 -4.47 -12.42
C SER A 109 2.55 -3.20 -13.00
N TYR A 110 2.79 -2.03 -12.40
CA TYR A 110 2.27 -0.76 -12.87
C TYR A 110 2.92 -0.33 -14.18
N SER A 111 2.10 0.01 -15.18
CA SER A 111 2.52 0.39 -16.53
C SER A 111 2.18 1.83 -16.92
N GLY A 112 1.63 2.62 -15.99
CA GLY A 112 1.13 3.98 -16.24
C GLY A 112 -0.40 4.04 -16.19
N GLY A 113 -0.97 5.25 -16.06
CA GLY A 113 -2.41 5.42 -15.95
C GLY A 113 -2.95 5.16 -14.54
N SER A 114 -4.20 4.68 -14.44
CA SER A 114 -4.86 4.42 -13.16
C SER A 114 -4.28 3.21 -12.45
N ILE A 115 -4.13 3.33 -11.13
CA ILE A 115 -3.75 2.21 -10.28
C ILE A 115 -4.94 1.26 -10.17
N SER A 116 -4.81 0.03 -10.67
CA SER A 116 -5.89 -0.97 -10.60
C SER A 116 -5.73 -1.95 -9.44
N THR A 117 -4.56 -1.99 -8.79
CA THR A 117 -4.23 -2.92 -7.71
C THR A 117 -3.23 -2.30 -6.73
N THR A 118 -2.93 -2.98 -5.63
CA THR A 118 -1.84 -2.67 -4.70
C THR A 118 -1.05 -3.94 -4.40
N THR A 119 0.15 -3.80 -3.85
CA THR A 119 0.94 -4.97 -3.41
C THR A 119 0.21 -5.82 -2.38
N LEU A 120 -0.60 -5.21 -1.50
CA LEU A 120 -1.43 -5.95 -0.55
C LEU A 120 -2.61 -6.65 -1.22
N ALA A 121 -3.27 -6.03 -2.20
CA ALA A 121 -4.32 -6.69 -2.98
C ALA A 121 -3.77 -7.89 -3.76
N ASP A 122 -2.61 -7.72 -4.41
CA ASP A 122 -1.94 -8.80 -5.14
C ASP A 122 -1.60 -9.99 -4.20
N ALA A 123 -1.14 -9.71 -2.97
CA ALA A 123 -0.86 -10.75 -1.98
C ALA A 123 -2.14 -11.45 -1.49
N VAL A 124 -3.22 -10.70 -1.25
CA VAL A 124 -4.54 -11.30 -0.92
C VAL A 124 -5.00 -12.21 -2.06
N ASP A 125 -4.92 -11.76 -3.31
CA ASP A 125 -5.35 -12.54 -4.48
C ASP A 125 -4.56 -13.85 -4.62
N ILE A 126 -3.25 -13.86 -4.35
CA ILE A 126 -2.44 -15.09 -4.35
C ILE A 126 -3.01 -16.11 -3.37
N VAL A 127 -3.28 -15.71 -2.12
CA VAL A 127 -3.80 -16.62 -1.09
C VAL A 127 -5.24 -17.02 -1.37
N VAL A 128 -6.09 -16.07 -1.79
CA VAL A 128 -7.49 -16.33 -2.17
C VAL A 128 -7.56 -17.38 -3.26
N ASN A 129 -6.74 -17.25 -4.32
CA ASN A 129 -6.69 -18.23 -5.40
C ASN A 129 -6.21 -19.60 -4.90
N GLN A 130 -5.21 -19.63 -4.02
CA GLN A 130 -4.67 -20.85 -3.46
C GLN A 130 -5.71 -21.64 -2.63
N VAL A 131 -6.61 -20.96 -1.90
CA VAL A 131 -7.66 -21.60 -1.10
C VAL A 131 -8.99 -21.78 -1.85
N GLY A 132 -9.05 -21.36 -3.11
CA GLY A 132 -10.27 -21.36 -3.92
C GLY A 132 -11.38 -20.48 -3.32
N GLY A 133 -11.04 -19.25 -2.92
CA GLY A 133 -11.97 -18.24 -2.39
C GLY A 133 -12.32 -17.15 -3.41
N ASN A 134 -12.84 -16.02 -2.91
CA ASN A 134 -13.12 -14.81 -3.70
C ASN A 134 -12.55 -13.56 -3.00
N SER A 135 -11.98 -12.62 -3.75
CA SER A 135 -11.48 -11.34 -3.22
C SER A 135 -12.48 -10.18 -3.36
N GLU A 136 -13.70 -10.46 -3.83
CA GLU A 136 -14.77 -9.46 -3.90
C GLU A 136 -15.06 -8.83 -2.53
N GLY A 137 -15.15 -7.50 -2.50
CA GLY A 137 -15.34 -6.76 -1.26
C GLY A 137 -14.07 -6.54 -0.44
N LEU A 138 -12.88 -6.72 -1.04
CA LEU A 138 -11.60 -6.29 -0.48
C LEU A 138 -11.69 -4.85 0.05
N LYS A 139 -11.27 -4.66 1.29
CA LYS A 139 -11.24 -3.36 1.97
C LYS A 139 -9.85 -3.07 2.48
N TYR A 140 -9.63 -1.81 2.84
CA TYR A 140 -8.38 -1.35 3.44
C TYR A 140 -8.64 -0.78 4.83
N TYR A 141 -7.66 -0.94 5.72
CA TYR A 141 -7.63 -0.34 7.04
C TYR A 141 -6.16 -0.11 7.45
N ASP A 142 -5.89 0.94 8.21
CA ASP A 142 -4.55 1.20 8.75
C ASP A 142 -4.57 1.12 10.27
N PHE A 143 -3.98 0.05 10.82
CA PHE A 143 -3.95 -0.18 12.27
C PHE A 143 -3.08 0.85 13.02
N LYS A 144 -2.17 1.56 12.33
CA LYS A 144 -1.42 2.71 12.90
C LYS A 144 -2.33 3.88 13.23
N PHE A 145 -3.38 4.09 12.44
CA PHE A 145 -4.21 5.29 12.48
C PHE A 145 -5.69 4.89 12.53
N GLN A 146 -6.14 4.45 13.71
CA GLN A 146 -7.47 3.87 13.88
C GLN A 146 -8.62 4.83 13.51
N ASP A 147 -8.38 6.14 13.63
CA ASP A 147 -9.33 7.19 13.30
C ASP A 147 -9.32 7.59 11.81
N ALA A 148 -8.43 7.01 10.98
CA ALA A 148 -8.39 7.25 9.55
C ALA A 148 -9.54 6.50 8.85
N THR A 149 -10.30 7.23 8.03
CA THR A 149 -11.48 6.68 7.32
C THR A 149 -11.33 6.68 5.81
N LYS A 150 -10.24 7.26 5.29
CA LYS A 150 -9.99 7.43 3.86
C LYS A 150 -8.52 7.28 3.55
N MET A 151 -8.26 6.72 2.39
CA MET A 151 -6.95 6.63 1.78
C MET A 151 -7.03 7.14 0.34
N MET A 152 -6.03 7.90 -0.11
CA MET A 152 -5.92 8.32 -1.50
C MET A 152 -4.56 7.95 -2.05
N LEU A 153 -4.56 7.28 -3.21
CA LEU A 153 -3.35 7.00 -3.96
C LEU A 153 -3.29 7.96 -5.16
N ILE A 154 -2.15 8.63 -5.28
CA ILE A 154 -1.84 9.54 -6.39
C ILE A 154 -0.55 9.04 -7.02
N VAL A 155 -0.51 8.96 -8.35
CA VAL A 155 0.67 8.52 -9.09
C VAL A 155 0.94 9.42 -10.27
N GLU A 156 2.21 9.59 -10.57
CA GLU A 156 2.68 10.18 -11.81
C GLU A 156 3.83 9.35 -12.38
N SER A 157 3.88 9.27 -13.72
CA SER A 157 4.92 8.55 -14.45
C SER A 157 5.36 9.35 -15.67
N THR A 158 6.66 9.40 -15.94
CA THR A 158 7.21 10.18 -17.04
C THR A 158 8.45 9.54 -17.63
N THR A 159 8.71 9.83 -18.90
CA THR A 159 9.98 9.50 -19.56
C THR A 159 10.98 10.66 -19.57
N SER A 160 10.59 11.83 -19.05
CA SER A 160 11.45 13.00 -18.97
C SER A 160 11.14 13.83 -17.73
N TYR A 161 10.01 14.53 -17.72
CA TYR A 161 9.58 15.37 -16.61
C TYR A 161 8.06 15.41 -16.57
N ASN A 162 7.47 15.29 -15.39
CA ASN A 162 6.05 15.54 -15.16
C ASN A 162 5.80 15.87 -13.69
N PHE A 163 4.59 16.33 -13.37
CA PHE A 163 4.23 16.71 -12.01
C PHE A 163 2.73 16.58 -11.78
N PHE A 164 2.36 16.49 -10.50
CA PHE A 164 0.99 16.72 -10.07
C PHE A 164 0.96 17.71 -8.91
N LYS A 165 -0.23 18.29 -8.72
CA LYS A 165 -0.53 19.20 -7.63
C LYS A 165 -1.63 18.63 -6.78
N THR A 166 -1.51 18.76 -5.47
CA THR A 166 -2.54 18.30 -4.53
C THR A 166 -2.65 19.25 -3.36
N THR A 167 -3.86 19.35 -2.82
CA THR A 167 -4.18 20.13 -1.64
C THR A 167 -5.04 19.24 -0.76
N VAL A 168 -4.63 19.06 0.50
CA VAL A 168 -5.49 18.47 1.53
C VAL A 168 -6.22 19.62 2.22
N PRO A 169 -7.55 19.76 2.09
CA PRO A 169 -8.29 20.81 2.78
C PRO A 169 -8.04 20.80 4.29
N SER A 170 -7.97 21.99 4.91
CA SER A 170 -7.71 22.13 6.35
C SER A 170 -8.76 21.45 7.23
N SER A 171 -9.97 21.21 6.69
CA SER A 171 -11.08 20.52 7.35
C SER A 171 -10.87 19.02 7.56
N PHE A 172 -9.92 18.39 6.87
CA PHE A 172 -9.61 16.97 7.08
C PHE A 172 -8.53 16.79 8.14
N SER A 173 -8.57 15.66 8.85
CA SER A 173 -7.45 15.17 9.65
C SER A 173 -6.52 14.38 8.75
N LEU A 174 -5.23 14.75 8.71
CA LEU A 174 -4.21 14.08 7.88
C LEU A 174 -3.25 13.34 8.79
N TYR A 175 -3.22 12.01 8.68
CA TYR A 175 -2.44 11.13 9.55
C TYR A 175 -1.10 10.74 8.93
N GLU A 176 -1.08 10.42 7.64
CA GLU A 176 0.14 10.06 6.91
C GLU A 176 0.15 10.66 5.50
N VAL A 177 1.36 11.05 5.07
CA VAL A 177 1.69 11.38 3.69
C VAL A 177 2.91 10.54 3.28
N GLY A 178 2.64 9.31 2.86
CA GLY A 178 3.67 8.38 2.41
C GLY A 178 4.02 8.61 0.94
N TRP A 179 5.29 8.60 0.60
CA TRP A 179 5.76 8.70 -0.79
C TRP A 179 6.55 7.47 -1.20
N SER A 180 6.52 7.16 -2.50
CA SER A 180 7.42 6.18 -3.10
C SER A 180 7.95 6.69 -4.44
N HIS A 181 9.22 6.47 -4.70
CA HIS A 181 9.89 6.83 -5.95
C HIS A 181 10.49 5.57 -6.56
N TYR A 182 10.07 5.25 -7.78
CA TYR A 182 10.57 4.13 -8.56
C TYR A 182 11.20 4.60 -9.86
N TYR A 183 12.44 4.16 -10.10
CA TYR A 183 13.19 4.44 -11.30
C TYR A 183 14.23 3.34 -11.55
N PRO A 184 14.02 2.41 -12.50
CA PRO A 184 14.84 1.20 -12.60
C PRO A 184 16.16 1.36 -13.37
N ASP A 185 16.37 2.46 -14.11
CA ASP A 185 17.56 2.60 -14.96
C ASP A 185 18.84 2.74 -14.11
N THR A 186 19.88 2.00 -14.51
CA THR A 186 21.17 1.92 -13.81
C THR A 186 22.22 2.91 -14.31
N ARG A 187 21.91 3.68 -15.37
CA ARG A 187 22.87 4.56 -16.07
C ARG A 187 22.51 6.02 -15.99
N TYR A 188 21.22 6.35 -15.95
CA TYR A 188 20.73 7.73 -15.88
C TYR A 188 20.02 7.98 -14.56
N GLY A 189 19.98 9.24 -14.12
CA GLY A 189 19.34 9.60 -12.86
C GLY A 189 17.84 9.82 -12.99
N GLY A 190 17.10 9.46 -11.95
CA GLY A 190 15.76 9.97 -11.67
C GLY A 190 15.77 10.88 -10.45
N SER A 191 14.80 11.80 -10.36
CA SER A 191 14.57 12.59 -9.15
C SER A 191 13.08 12.81 -8.91
N ALA A 192 12.74 13.05 -7.64
CA ALA A 192 11.44 13.48 -7.20
C ALA A 192 11.57 14.64 -6.20
N THR A 193 10.69 15.63 -6.35
CA THR A 193 10.71 16.89 -5.58
C THR A 193 9.34 17.17 -4.98
N LEU A 194 9.34 17.81 -3.80
CA LEU A 194 8.18 18.40 -3.15
C LEU A 194 8.44 19.91 -3.08
N ASP A 195 7.60 20.70 -3.74
CA ASP A 195 7.70 22.16 -3.79
C ASP A 195 9.11 22.66 -4.16
N GLY A 196 9.70 22.02 -5.18
CA GLY A 196 11.05 22.32 -5.67
C GLY A 196 12.19 21.75 -4.82
N THR A 197 11.90 21.13 -3.67
CA THR A 197 12.91 20.48 -2.82
C THR A 197 13.03 19.01 -3.15
N THR A 198 14.22 18.55 -3.55
CA THR A 198 14.49 17.13 -3.85
C THR A 198 14.44 16.30 -2.58
N PHE A 199 13.52 15.34 -2.51
CA PHE A 199 13.46 14.36 -1.42
C PHE A 199 14.01 12.98 -1.84
N SER A 200 14.13 12.72 -3.14
CA SER A 200 14.68 11.46 -3.65
C SER A 200 15.36 11.65 -5.00
N SER A 201 16.60 11.17 -5.14
CA SER A 201 17.32 11.15 -6.41
C SER A 201 18.38 10.05 -6.44
N GLY A 202 18.73 9.57 -7.64
CA GLY A 202 19.76 8.55 -7.83
C GLY A 202 19.55 7.68 -9.07
N LEU A 203 20.26 6.55 -9.09
CA LEU A 203 20.13 5.47 -10.07
C LEU A 203 19.41 4.29 -9.41
N SER A 204 18.70 3.47 -10.18
CA SER A 204 18.03 2.24 -9.69
C SER A 204 17.28 2.46 -8.37
N ILE A 205 16.38 3.43 -8.38
CA ILE A 205 15.66 3.89 -7.21
C ILE A 205 14.45 2.99 -7.01
N LEU A 206 14.35 2.40 -5.83
CA LEU A 206 13.10 2.04 -5.21
C LEU A 206 13.18 2.51 -3.76
N ARG A 207 12.59 3.69 -3.50
CA ARG A 207 12.67 4.35 -2.20
C ARG A 207 11.28 4.72 -1.72
N TYR A 208 11.15 4.74 -0.41
CA TYR A 208 9.92 5.06 0.30
C TYR A 208 10.25 6.00 1.44
N GLY A 209 9.25 6.77 1.87
CA GLY A 209 9.36 7.59 3.07
C GLY A 209 8.04 8.27 3.39
N ASN A 210 8.06 9.13 4.39
CA ASN A 210 6.95 9.95 4.81
C ASN A 210 7.36 11.42 4.79
N PHE A 211 6.44 12.30 4.43
CA PHE A 211 6.58 13.73 4.71
C PHE A 211 5.96 14.05 6.07
N GLY A 212 6.55 14.99 6.81
CA GLY A 212 5.95 15.54 8.01
C GLY A 212 4.67 16.33 7.67
N THR A 213 3.53 15.93 8.23
CA THR A 213 2.19 16.47 7.92
C THR A 213 1.94 17.91 8.37
N SER A 214 2.89 18.50 9.10
CA SER A 214 2.86 19.90 9.55
C SER A 214 4.09 20.70 9.15
N SER A 215 5.22 20.04 8.84
CA SER A 215 6.50 20.68 8.52
C SER A 215 6.81 20.73 7.02
N GLU A 216 6.44 19.68 6.28
CA GLU A 216 6.77 19.52 4.87
C GLU A 216 5.52 19.53 3.99
N PHE A 217 4.48 18.80 4.41
CA PHE A 217 3.22 18.68 3.67
C PHE A 217 2.04 19.18 4.51
N ALA A 218 1.86 20.50 4.55
CA ALA A 218 0.87 21.16 5.39
C ALA A 218 -0.52 21.24 4.73
N LYS A 219 -1.57 20.99 5.52
CA LYS A 219 -2.96 21.13 5.05
C LYS A 219 -3.30 22.56 4.66
N GLY A 220 -4.20 22.72 3.70
CA GLY A 220 -4.65 24.02 3.18
C GLY A 220 -3.69 24.67 2.19
N ILE A 221 -2.55 24.04 1.92
CA ILE A 221 -1.55 24.50 0.95
C ILE A 221 -1.61 23.62 -0.30
N GLU A 222 -1.46 24.22 -1.48
CA GLU A 222 -1.22 23.46 -2.71
C GLU A 222 0.25 23.05 -2.77
N HIS A 223 0.49 21.75 -2.70
CA HIS A 223 1.79 21.14 -2.86
C HIS A 223 1.97 20.63 -4.30
N THR A 224 3.18 20.77 -4.83
CA THR A 224 3.59 20.24 -6.12
C THR A 224 4.56 19.09 -5.91
N ILE A 225 4.21 17.91 -6.43
CA ILE A 225 5.12 16.77 -6.52
C ILE A 225 5.57 16.65 -7.97
N GLU A 226 6.87 16.68 -8.19
CA GLU A 226 7.46 16.56 -9.53
C GLU A 226 8.30 15.30 -9.59
N VAL A 227 8.37 14.72 -10.79
CA VAL A 227 9.21 13.56 -11.11
C VAL A 227 9.97 13.84 -12.38
N SER A 228 11.25 13.51 -12.38
CA SER A 228 12.11 13.57 -13.55
C SER A 228 12.85 12.27 -13.78
N ALA A 229 13.13 11.98 -15.05
CA ALA A 229 13.82 10.79 -15.52
C ALA A 229 14.78 11.19 -16.64
N GLY A 230 16.07 10.87 -16.49
CA GLY A 230 17.06 11.10 -17.55
C GLY A 230 16.89 10.17 -18.76
N ARG A 231 16.41 8.93 -18.53
CA ARG A 231 16.06 7.92 -19.54
C ARG A 231 15.07 6.91 -18.94
N GLY A 232 14.34 6.16 -19.75
CA GLY A 232 13.37 5.16 -19.23
C GLY A 232 12.15 5.84 -18.60
N THR A 233 11.45 5.16 -17.71
CA THR A 233 10.23 5.68 -17.08
C THR A 233 10.44 5.85 -15.57
N GLY A 234 10.45 7.09 -15.10
CA GLY A 234 10.42 7.44 -13.68
C GLY A 234 9.00 7.57 -13.16
N ARG A 235 8.80 7.20 -11.90
CA ARG A 235 7.48 7.14 -11.27
C ARG A 235 7.55 7.63 -9.85
N VAL A 236 6.57 8.44 -9.46
CA VAL A 236 6.40 8.87 -8.08
C VAL A 236 4.96 8.61 -7.66
N GLY A 237 4.79 8.13 -6.43
CA GLY A 237 3.51 7.87 -5.83
C GLY A 237 3.39 8.57 -4.48
N LEU A 238 2.17 9.01 -4.15
CA LEU A 238 1.79 9.57 -2.87
C LEU A 238 0.59 8.82 -2.31
N VAL A 239 0.66 8.40 -1.05
CA VAL A 239 -0.45 7.85 -0.28
C VAL A 239 -0.82 8.85 0.81
N LEU A 240 -2.08 9.28 0.81
CA LEU A 240 -2.64 10.13 1.85
C LEU A 240 -3.57 9.29 2.72
N VAL A 241 -3.33 9.25 4.02
CA VAL A 241 -4.20 8.59 5.02
C VAL A 241 -4.87 9.69 5.85
N TYR A 242 -6.20 9.76 5.81
CA TYR A 242 -6.95 10.92 6.33
C TYR A 242 -8.38 10.56 6.80
N ALA A 243 -9.03 11.50 7.49
CA ALA A 243 -10.44 11.43 7.87
C ALA A 243 -11.16 12.74 7.52
#